data_AF-A0AAN7WBR6-F1
#
_entry.id   AF-A0AAN7WBR6-F1
#
_cell.length_a   1.000
_cell.length_b   1.000
_cell.length_c   1.000
_cell.angle_alpha   90.00
_cell.angle_beta   90.00
_cell.angle_gamma   90.00
#
_symmetry.space_group_name_H-M   'P 1'
#
loop_
_entity.id
_entity.type
_entity.pdbx_description
1 polymer ?
#
loop_
_entity_poly.entity_id
_entity_poly.type
_entity_poly.pdbx_seq_one_letter_code
_entity_poly.pdbx_strand_id
1 'polypeptide(L)'
;MESPDCQLPGIASALRPYIRPRDEATQIRSDLQSSLQKHNGFEGTTLASINITRPRTGREQQTSPNIAGVRRAYLKALEAHTAAQSRYHALKADLEQLSESARPDNSSTSHDPSSVDVHYIPMLRQREKRRRLLVIERAYSGATDVGAGFVDGHLDDIVKQHAGDLPTPPATQIPAFNDKPDVEGRIASLKKSVLATRQTVNVRLSAAKKTSAVELVGSGGETAGLQSALNELTGWMERQLGVIGDAEGDVQATPAKHLTNGHAVHAAPDVESIAKLYDDYLEARQRLVHTTASPMAVDVRGPNRTASAPDQPPSGQQRGAASTVLPYIDTLSSAKQEERTLLQQSTHLRRQIAASESETQRLLARLADESHLVHPGASKGKEWAKAAESAGPATKDLAMHRLQAGVASTDVAAQSLEQVRGVPGLLDHLAG
;
A
#
# COMPACT_ATOMS: atom_id res chain seq x y z
N MET A 1 -48.61 59.93 8.10
CA MET A 1 -47.74 61.12 8.20
C MET A 1 -46.97 61.23 6.91
N GLU A 2 -47.20 62.31 6.20
CA GLU A 2 -46.72 62.58 4.85
C GLU A 2 -45.19 62.72 4.83
N SER A 3 -44.55 62.01 3.90
CA SER A 3 -43.11 62.09 3.68
C SER A 3 -42.78 63.37 2.90
N PRO A 4 -41.72 64.11 3.24
CA PRO A 4 -41.28 65.26 2.46
C PRO A 4 -40.83 64.82 1.05
N ASP A 5 -41.39 65.47 0.03
CA ASP A 5 -41.07 65.22 -1.38
C ASP A 5 -39.56 65.30 -1.64
N CYS A 6 -38.96 64.16 -1.97
CA CYS A 6 -37.56 64.08 -2.37
C CYS A 6 -37.38 64.70 -3.76
N GLN A 7 -36.54 65.73 -3.86
CA GLN A 7 -36.33 66.56 -5.06
C GLN A 7 -35.70 65.83 -6.27
N LEU A 8 -35.40 64.52 -6.19
CA LEU A 8 -34.79 63.71 -7.26
C LEU A 8 -35.43 62.30 -7.33
N PRO A 9 -36.53 62.12 -8.08
CA PRO A 9 -37.28 60.86 -8.13
C PRO A 9 -36.48 59.67 -8.68
N GLY A 10 -35.44 59.92 -9.50
CA GLY A 10 -34.55 58.88 -10.02
C GLY A 10 -33.63 58.24 -8.96
N ILE A 11 -33.25 59.00 -7.92
CA ILE A 11 -32.45 58.46 -6.81
C ILE A 11 -33.37 57.70 -5.85
N ALA A 12 -34.59 58.20 -5.63
CA ALA A 12 -35.58 57.54 -4.81
C ALA A 12 -35.99 56.16 -5.39
N SER A 13 -36.11 56.03 -6.71
CA SER A 13 -36.39 54.73 -7.35
C SER A 13 -35.20 53.75 -7.26
N ALA A 14 -33.97 54.24 -7.42
CA ALA A 14 -32.76 53.42 -7.29
C ALA A 14 -32.52 52.93 -5.84
N LEU A 15 -32.89 53.73 -4.84
CA LEU A 15 -32.74 53.39 -3.42
C LEU A 15 -33.96 52.63 -2.86
N ARG A 16 -35.11 52.61 -3.55
CA ARG A 16 -36.33 51.90 -3.13
C ARG A 16 -36.14 50.43 -2.75
N PRO A 17 -35.33 49.60 -3.44
CA PRO A 17 -35.09 48.22 -3.01
C PRO A 17 -34.22 48.11 -1.73
N TYR A 18 -33.50 49.17 -1.37
CA TYR A 18 -32.60 49.21 -0.20
C TYR A 18 -33.22 49.96 1.00
N ILE A 19 -34.24 50.80 0.77
CA ILE A 19 -34.96 51.51 1.83
C ILE A 19 -36.12 50.63 2.32
N ARG A 20 -35.92 49.99 3.47
CA ARG A 20 -36.96 49.23 4.17
C ARG A 20 -37.80 50.17 5.04
N PRO A 21 -39.12 49.93 5.18
CA PRO A 21 -39.93 50.68 6.13
C PRO A 21 -39.41 50.46 7.55
N ARG A 22 -39.62 51.45 8.41
CA ARG A 22 -39.05 51.47 9.77
C ARG A 22 -39.43 50.22 10.56
N ASP A 23 -40.65 49.73 10.37
CA ASP A 23 -41.20 48.58 11.09
C ASP A 23 -40.52 47.27 10.66
N GLU A 24 -40.34 47.04 9.35
CA GLU A 24 -39.56 45.90 8.83
C GLU A 24 -38.11 45.96 9.32
N ALA A 25 -37.50 47.15 9.33
CA ALA A 25 -36.14 47.32 9.82
C ALA A 25 -36.02 47.04 11.33
N THR A 26 -37.03 47.39 12.13
CA THR A 26 -37.06 47.03 13.56
C THR A 26 -37.28 45.54 13.78
N GLN A 27 -38.13 44.90 12.98
CA GLN A 27 -38.39 43.45 13.05
C GLN A 27 -37.16 42.63 12.65
N ILE A 28 -36.47 43.03 11.56
CA ILE A 28 -35.21 42.40 11.15
C ILE A 28 -34.15 42.57 12.25
N ARG A 29 -34.05 43.74 12.88
CA ARG A 29 -33.12 43.96 13.99
C ARG A 29 -33.46 43.09 15.21
N SER A 30 -34.72 42.95 15.59
CA SER A 30 -35.12 42.09 16.70
C SER A 30 -34.85 40.62 16.39
N ASP A 31 -35.11 40.17 15.17
CA ASP A 31 -34.88 38.80 14.73
C ASP A 31 -33.38 38.48 14.72
N LEU A 32 -32.56 39.36 14.16
CA LEU A 32 -31.10 39.23 14.19
C LEU A 32 -30.57 39.27 15.63
N GLN A 33 -31.07 40.17 16.47
CA GLN A 33 -30.70 40.24 17.88
C GLN A 33 -31.05 38.93 18.60
N SER A 34 -32.23 38.36 18.39
CA SER A 34 -32.63 37.07 18.97
C SER A 34 -31.75 35.91 18.47
N SER A 35 -31.40 35.90 17.18
CA SER A 35 -30.54 34.87 16.58
C SER A 35 -29.11 34.94 17.12
N LEU A 36 -28.55 36.15 17.21
CA LEU A 36 -27.23 36.38 17.80
C LEU A 36 -27.22 36.07 19.30
N GLN A 37 -28.29 36.37 20.02
CA GLN A 37 -28.42 36.04 21.43
C GLN A 37 -28.43 34.52 21.66
N LYS A 38 -29.19 33.77 20.84
CA LYS A 38 -29.17 32.29 20.84
C LYS A 38 -27.79 31.72 20.52
N HIS A 39 -27.10 32.27 19.52
CA HIS A 39 -25.80 31.78 19.11
C HIS A 39 -24.70 32.06 20.15
N ASN A 40 -24.77 33.20 20.83
CA ASN A 40 -23.76 33.60 21.82
C ASN A 40 -24.10 33.14 23.26
N GLY A 41 -25.30 32.61 23.52
CA GLY A 41 -25.69 32.06 24.81
C GLY A 41 -25.80 33.09 25.95
N PHE A 42 -25.90 34.38 25.63
CA PHE A 42 -26.09 35.46 26.60
C PHE A 42 -27.58 35.76 26.77
N GLU A 43 -28.31 34.91 27.48
CA GLU A 43 -29.69 35.25 27.85
C GLU A 43 -29.69 36.48 28.78
N GLY A 44 -30.42 37.53 28.40
CA GLY A 44 -30.65 38.72 29.24
C GLY A 44 -29.64 39.86 29.20
N THR A 45 -28.51 39.78 28.46
CA THR A 45 -27.55 40.90 28.37
C THR A 45 -27.65 41.65 27.04
N THR A 46 -27.68 42.98 27.06
CA THR A 46 -27.64 43.82 25.86
C THR A 46 -26.38 43.52 25.04
N LEU A 47 -26.54 43.30 23.73
CA LEU A 47 -25.45 43.03 22.79
C LEU A 47 -24.54 44.27 22.66
N ALA A 48 -23.60 44.45 23.58
CA ALA A 48 -22.52 45.42 23.44
C ALA A 48 -21.48 44.86 22.46
N SER A 49 -20.85 45.73 21.66
CA SER A 49 -19.83 45.37 20.66
C SER A 49 -18.70 44.50 21.23
N ILE A 50 -18.36 44.69 22.51
CA ILE A 50 -17.37 43.91 23.25
C ILE A 50 -17.78 42.43 23.44
N ASN A 51 -19.07 42.13 23.54
CA ASN A 51 -19.58 40.78 23.76
C ASN A 51 -19.65 39.95 22.46
N ILE A 52 -19.55 40.60 21.29
CA ILE A 52 -19.58 39.94 19.97
C ILE A 52 -18.17 39.47 19.57
N THR A 53 -17.11 40.14 20.04
CA THR A 53 -15.72 39.84 19.70
C THR A 53 -15.10 38.70 20.52
N ARG A 54 -15.83 38.07 21.45
CA ARG A 54 -15.30 36.96 22.24
C ARG A 54 -15.67 35.62 21.60
N PRO A 55 -14.76 34.97 20.82
CA PRO A 55 -15.01 33.63 20.34
C PRO A 55 -15.09 32.67 21.54
N ARG A 56 -16.20 31.93 21.61
CA ARG A 56 -16.46 30.93 22.65
C ARG A 56 -15.46 29.79 22.50
N THR A 57 -14.43 29.76 23.34
CA THR A 57 -13.54 28.60 23.48
C THR A 57 -14.30 27.51 24.23
N GLY A 58 -14.79 26.48 23.55
CA GLY A 58 -15.07 25.19 24.18
C GLY A 58 -16.52 24.70 24.27
N ARG A 59 -17.46 25.18 23.46
CA ARG A 59 -18.75 24.47 23.31
C ARG A 59 -19.09 24.34 21.83
N GLU A 60 -19.37 23.11 21.43
CA GLU A 60 -19.81 22.68 20.10
C GLU A 60 -20.67 23.77 19.45
N GLN A 61 -20.09 24.44 18.45
CA GLN A 61 -20.86 25.25 17.53
C GLN A 61 -21.82 24.27 16.85
N GLN A 62 -23.06 24.22 17.34
CA GLN A 62 -24.18 23.71 16.56
C GLN A 62 -24.22 24.56 15.30
N THR A 63 -23.55 24.08 14.26
CA THR A 63 -23.55 24.71 12.95
C THR A 63 -25.00 24.83 12.55
N SER A 64 -25.48 26.07 12.44
CA SER A 64 -26.82 26.35 11.95
C SER A 64 -27.02 25.53 10.65
N PRO A 65 -28.12 24.77 10.51
CA PRO A 65 -28.29 23.78 9.44
C PRO A 65 -28.31 24.39 8.02
N ASN A 66 -28.27 25.73 7.91
CA ASN A 66 -28.38 26.47 6.66
C ASN A 66 -27.05 26.80 5.97
N ILE A 67 -25.91 26.39 6.54
CA ILE A 67 -24.61 26.54 5.87
C ILE A 67 -24.44 25.33 4.94
N ALA A 68 -24.85 25.46 3.69
CA ALA A 68 -24.68 24.43 2.65
C ALA A 68 -23.42 24.67 1.80
N GLY A 69 -22.90 23.61 1.18
CA GLY A 69 -21.79 23.68 0.22
C GLY A 69 -20.40 23.83 0.83
N VAL A 70 -19.52 24.55 0.11
CA VAL A 70 -18.07 24.67 0.39
C VAL A 70 -17.78 25.18 1.80
N ARG A 71 -18.59 26.11 2.30
CA ARG A 71 -18.43 26.67 3.65
C ARG A 71 -18.63 25.61 4.74
N ARG A 72 -19.53 24.64 4.54
CA ARG A 72 -19.72 23.50 5.44
C ARG A 72 -18.53 22.55 5.41
N ALA A 73 -18.01 22.29 4.21
CA ALA A 73 -16.82 21.46 4.04
C ALA A 73 -15.60 22.10 4.72
N TYR A 74 -15.42 23.42 4.59
CA TYR A 74 -14.37 24.16 5.28
C TYR A 74 -14.50 24.09 6.80
N LEU A 75 -15.70 24.28 7.35
CA LEU A 75 -15.93 24.15 8.80
C LEU A 75 -15.64 22.72 9.30
N LYS A 76 -16.10 21.69 8.59
CA LYS A 76 -15.77 20.29 8.92
C LYS A 76 -14.28 20.01 8.84
N ALA A 77 -13.58 20.56 7.85
CA ALA A 77 -12.14 20.42 7.72
C ALA A 77 -11.40 21.12 8.88
N LEU A 78 -11.89 22.29 9.30
CA LEU A 78 -11.34 23.02 10.43
C LEU A 78 -11.56 22.28 11.76
N GLU A 79 -12.76 21.73 11.98
CA GLU A 79 -13.06 20.86 13.12
C GLU A 79 -12.12 19.64 13.14
N ALA A 80 -12.00 18.93 12.01
CA ALA A 80 -11.10 17.79 11.88
C ALA A 80 -9.63 18.17 12.12
N HIS A 81 -9.20 19.34 11.64
CA HIS A 81 -7.84 19.85 11.86
C HIS A 81 -7.59 20.14 13.34
N THR A 82 -8.51 20.83 14.03
CA THR A 82 -8.38 21.10 15.48
C THR A 82 -8.36 19.81 16.30
N ALA A 83 -9.17 18.82 15.93
CA ALA A 83 -9.17 17.49 16.57
C ALA A 83 -7.88 16.71 16.29
N ALA A 84 -7.32 16.81 15.09
CA ALA A 84 -6.04 16.19 14.76
C ALA A 84 -4.89 16.86 15.53
N GLN A 85 -4.91 18.18 15.65
CA GLN A 85 -3.92 18.95 16.38
C GLN A 85 -3.96 18.65 17.88
N SER A 86 -5.14 18.55 18.49
CA SER A 86 -5.25 18.16 19.91
C SER A 86 -4.73 16.75 20.17
N ARG A 87 -5.01 15.79 19.27
CA ARG A 87 -4.44 14.44 19.34
C ARG A 87 -2.91 14.44 19.20
N TYR A 88 -2.38 15.25 18.29
CA TYR A 88 -0.94 15.41 18.12
C TYR A 88 -0.29 15.97 19.40
N HIS A 89 -0.88 17.01 20.00
CA HIS A 89 -0.39 17.56 21.26
C HIS A 89 -0.48 16.56 22.42
N ALA A 90 -1.55 15.77 22.51
CA ALA A 90 -1.66 14.70 23.50
C ALA A 90 -0.57 13.64 23.34
N LEU A 91 -0.35 13.15 22.11
CA LEU A 91 0.72 12.19 21.83
C LEU A 91 2.10 12.78 22.10
N LYS A 92 2.30 14.06 21.80
CA LYS A 92 3.55 14.75 22.10
C LYS A 92 3.79 14.82 23.62
N ALA A 93 2.76 15.14 24.39
CA ALA A 93 2.84 15.15 25.85
C ALA A 93 3.12 13.75 26.41
N ASP A 94 2.48 12.70 25.87
CA ASP A 94 2.75 11.32 26.26
C ASP A 94 4.21 10.92 25.97
N LEU A 95 4.74 11.31 24.80
CA LEU A 95 6.14 11.07 24.46
C LEU A 95 7.09 11.83 25.38
N GLU A 96 6.78 13.07 25.73
CA GLU A 96 7.55 13.86 26.69
C GLU A 96 7.56 13.17 28.07
N GLN A 97 6.41 12.68 28.57
CA GLN A 97 6.32 11.92 29.81
C GLN A 97 7.11 10.61 29.79
N LEU A 98 7.09 9.87 28.67
CA LEU A 98 7.90 8.66 28.51
C LEU A 98 9.40 9.00 28.47
N SER A 99 9.76 10.13 27.84
CA SER A 99 11.15 10.58 27.77
C SER A 99 11.69 11.05 29.13
N GLU A 100 10.83 11.69 29.93
CA GLU A 100 11.16 12.14 31.28
C GLU A 100 11.21 10.96 32.27
N SER A 101 10.30 9.99 32.16
CA SER A 101 10.38 8.73 32.92
C SER A 101 11.55 7.83 32.53
N ALA A 102 12.13 8.02 31.33
CA ALA A 102 13.32 7.33 30.86
C ALA A 102 14.62 8.07 31.21
N ARG A 103 14.55 9.25 31.83
CA ARG A 103 15.72 9.94 32.39
C ARG A 103 15.96 9.38 33.79
N PRO A 104 17.00 8.54 34.01
CA PRO A 104 17.22 7.95 35.31
C PRO A 104 17.61 9.06 36.29
N ASP A 105 16.83 9.20 37.36
CA ASP A 105 17.29 9.90 38.55
C ASP A 105 18.55 9.20 39.06
N ASN A 106 19.58 9.99 39.28
CA ASN A 106 20.86 9.60 39.83
C ASN A 106 20.69 9.12 41.28
N SER A 107 20.23 7.89 41.48
CA SER A 107 20.43 7.15 42.72
C SER A 107 21.03 5.80 42.40
N SER A 108 22.33 5.72 42.63
CA SER A 108 23.18 4.53 42.68
C SER A 108 22.43 3.25 43.03
N THR A 109 22.11 2.44 42.01
CA THR A 109 21.90 1.01 42.20
C THR A 109 22.56 0.30 41.03
N SER A 110 23.62 -0.44 41.32
CA SER A 110 24.29 -1.35 40.39
C SER A 110 23.33 -2.48 40.04
N HIS A 111 22.42 -2.25 39.10
CA HIS A 111 21.57 -3.31 38.57
C HIS A 111 22.26 -3.96 37.37
N ASP A 112 22.72 -5.18 37.65
CA ASP A 112 23.11 -6.19 36.69
C ASP A 112 22.02 -6.30 35.59
N PRO A 113 22.35 -6.15 34.29
CA PRO A 113 21.37 -6.14 33.19
C PRO A 113 20.57 -7.45 33.08
N SER A 114 21.02 -8.52 33.75
CA SER A 114 20.31 -9.79 33.87
C SER A 114 19.00 -9.70 34.67
N SER A 115 18.88 -8.76 35.62
CA SER A 115 17.71 -8.65 36.51
C SER A 115 16.47 -8.08 35.81
N VAL A 116 16.68 -7.16 34.87
CA VAL A 116 15.61 -6.53 34.09
C VAL A 116 14.95 -7.55 33.17
N ASP A 117 15.73 -8.39 32.47
CA ASP A 117 15.17 -9.41 31.58
C ASP A 117 14.41 -10.51 32.33
N VAL A 118 14.88 -10.89 33.53
CA VAL A 118 14.24 -11.92 34.35
C VAL A 118 12.86 -11.50 34.85
N HIS A 119 12.63 -10.21 35.14
CA HIS A 119 11.34 -9.73 35.68
C HIS A 119 10.46 -9.04 34.63
N TYR A 120 11.04 -8.43 33.61
CA TYR A 120 10.32 -7.67 32.59
C TYR A 120 9.63 -8.57 31.56
N ILE A 121 10.29 -9.65 31.12
CA ILE A 121 9.71 -10.59 30.14
C ILE A 121 8.46 -11.29 30.71
N PRO A 122 8.46 -11.83 31.95
CA PRO A 122 7.24 -12.36 32.55
C PRO A 122 6.14 -11.31 32.71
N MET A 123 6.50 -10.07 33.07
CA MET A 123 5.54 -8.97 33.18
C MET A 123 4.89 -8.64 31.83
N LEU A 124 5.66 -8.60 30.74
CA LEU A 124 5.15 -8.40 29.39
C LEU A 124 4.21 -9.53 28.97
N ARG A 125 4.57 -10.79 29.24
CA ARG A 125 3.71 -11.95 28.98
C ARG A 125 2.40 -11.87 29.78
N GLN A 126 2.47 -11.43 31.04
CA GLN A 126 1.29 -11.24 31.88
C GLN A 126 0.39 -10.10 31.37
N ARG A 127 0.98 -8.99 30.91
CA ARG A 127 0.24 -7.88 30.28
C ARG A 127 -0.43 -8.33 28.98
N GLU A 128 0.25 -9.12 28.17
CA GLU A 128 -0.31 -9.68 26.95
C GLU A 128 -1.47 -10.65 27.26
N LYS A 129 -1.29 -11.54 28.24
CA LYS A 129 -2.36 -12.43 28.72
C LYS A 129 -3.57 -11.64 29.21
N ARG A 130 -3.36 -10.55 29.96
CA ARG A 130 -4.44 -9.65 30.40
C ARG A 130 -5.15 -8.98 29.24
N ARG A 131 -4.42 -8.49 28.22
CA ARG A 131 -5.04 -7.91 27.01
C ARG A 131 -5.91 -8.94 26.28
N ARG A 132 -5.43 -10.17 26.12
CA ARG A 132 -6.21 -11.26 25.51
C ARG A 132 -7.47 -11.56 26.30
N LEU A 133 -7.37 -11.64 27.63
CA LEU A 133 -8.54 -11.84 28.50
C LEU A 133 -9.54 -10.69 28.41
N LEU A 134 -9.10 -9.43 28.36
CA LEU A 134 -10.00 -8.27 28.19
C LEU A 134 -10.72 -8.28 26.83
N VAL A 135 -10.08 -8.78 25.78
CA VAL A 135 -10.75 -8.96 24.47
C VAL A 135 -11.81 -10.05 24.56
N ILE A 136 -11.51 -11.16 25.24
CA ILE A 136 -12.48 -12.24 25.47
C ILE A 136 -13.63 -11.75 26.35
N GLU A 137 -13.37 -10.99 27.41
CA GLU A 137 -14.37 -10.39 28.28
C GLU A 137 -15.24 -9.38 27.53
N ARG A 138 -14.65 -8.56 26.65
CA ARG A 138 -15.40 -7.66 25.76
C ARG A 138 -16.26 -8.43 24.76
N ALA A 139 -15.74 -9.50 24.18
CA ALA A 139 -16.49 -10.34 23.25
C ALA A 139 -17.61 -11.09 23.96
N TYR A 140 -17.37 -11.55 25.19
CA TYR A 140 -18.34 -12.21 26.04
C TYR A 140 -19.44 -11.23 26.48
N SER A 141 -19.08 -10.06 27.02
CA SER A 141 -20.05 -9.00 27.35
C SER A 141 -20.84 -8.56 26.13
N GLY A 142 -20.20 -8.38 24.97
CA GLY A 142 -20.91 -8.10 23.72
C GLY A 142 -21.88 -9.22 23.33
N ALA A 143 -21.50 -10.49 23.49
CA ALA A 143 -22.37 -11.62 23.21
C ALA A 143 -23.48 -11.79 24.26
N THR A 144 -23.25 -11.42 25.53
CA THR A 144 -24.27 -11.47 26.59
C THR A 144 -25.19 -10.26 26.56
N ASP A 145 -24.75 -9.08 26.13
CA ASP A 145 -25.62 -7.91 25.94
C ASP A 145 -26.56 -8.15 24.76
N VAL A 146 -26.01 -8.71 23.68
CA VAL A 146 -26.77 -9.20 22.53
C VAL A 146 -27.67 -10.36 22.96
N GLY A 147 -27.16 -11.32 23.74
CA GLY A 147 -27.86 -12.47 24.32
C GLY A 147 -28.97 -12.14 25.33
N ALA A 148 -28.80 -11.12 26.14
CA ALA A 148 -29.77 -10.68 27.15
C ALA A 148 -30.98 -10.01 26.50
N GLY A 149 -30.81 -9.45 25.30
CA GLY A 149 -31.91 -9.02 24.44
C GLY A 149 -32.64 -10.18 23.72
N PHE A 150 -32.12 -11.41 23.77
CA PHE A 150 -32.67 -12.58 23.08
C PHE A 150 -33.58 -13.49 23.94
N VAL A 151 -33.83 -13.13 25.20
CA VAL A 151 -34.58 -14.00 26.13
C VAL A 151 -36.11 -13.88 25.99
N ASP A 152 -36.64 -12.89 25.25
CA ASP A 152 -38.10 -12.66 25.20
C ASP A 152 -38.69 -12.33 23.82
N GLY A 153 -38.01 -12.65 22.72
CA GLY A 153 -38.50 -12.33 21.37
C GLY A 153 -38.11 -13.34 20.31
N HIS A 154 -39.07 -13.72 19.46
CA HIS A 154 -38.82 -14.56 18.28
C HIS A 154 -37.79 -13.85 17.37
N LEU A 155 -36.74 -14.57 16.95
CA LEU A 155 -35.60 -14.07 16.17
C LEU A 155 -36.02 -13.17 14.98
N ASP A 156 -37.18 -13.50 14.39
CA ASP A 156 -37.77 -12.82 13.24
C ASP A 156 -38.23 -11.37 13.53
N ASP A 157 -38.64 -11.05 14.76
CA ASP A 157 -39.09 -9.70 15.15
C ASP A 157 -37.90 -8.77 15.40
N ILE A 158 -36.77 -9.32 15.83
CA ILE A 158 -35.52 -8.57 16.06
C ILE A 158 -34.83 -8.28 14.71
N VAL A 159 -34.90 -9.21 13.76
CA VAL A 159 -34.45 -8.97 12.37
C VAL A 159 -35.27 -7.84 11.75
N LYS A 160 -36.59 -7.79 11.96
CA LYS A 160 -37.43 -6.68 11.49
C LYS A 160 -37.08 -5.35 12.19
N GLN A 161 -36.76 -5.37 13.48
CA GLN A 161 -36.38 -4.16 14.23
C GLN A 161 -35.03 -3.57 13.79
N HIS A 162 -34.05 -4.41 13.46
CA HIS A 162 -32.70 -3.97 13.08
C HIS A 162 -32.48 -3.83 11.56
N ALA A 163 -33.17 -4.63 10.74
CA ALA A 163 -33.04 -4.61 9.29
C ALA A 163 -34.17 -3.84 8.58
N GLY A 164 -35.24 -3.47 9.30
CA GLY A 164 -36.45 -2.89 8.73
C GLY A 164 -37.31 -3.92 7.99
N ASP A 165 -38.58 -3.57 7.73
CA ASP A 165 -39.47 -4.43 6.94
C ASP A 165 -38.91 -4.60 5.52
N LEU A 166 -38.82 -5.85 5.08
CA LEU A 166 -38.39 -6.16 3.71
C LEU A 166 -39.42 -5.54 2.73
N PRO A 167 -38.96 -4.81 1.70
CA PRO A 167 -39.88 -4.25 0.71
C PRO A 167 -40.64 -5.39 0.04
N THR A 168 -41.97 -5.25 -0.04
CA THR A 168 -42.83 -6.20 -0.75
C THR A 168 -42.30 -6.36 -2.17
N PRO A 169 -41.88 -7.58 -2.60
CA PRO A 169 -41.33 -7.76 -3.92
C PRO A 169 -42.44 -7.48 -4.95
N PRO A 170 -42.17 -6.70 -6.02
CA PRO A 170 -43.14 -6.53 -7.09
C PRO A 170 -43.45 -7.89 -7.69
N ALA A 171 -44.74 -8.21 -7.76
CA ALA A 171 -45.28 -9.41 -8.39
C ALA A 171 -45.05 -9.34 -9.91
N THR A 172 -43.81 -9.58 -10.32
CA THR A 172 -43.42 -9.79 -11.71
C THR A 172 -42.35 -10.88 -11.72
N GLN A 173 -42.84 -12.08 -12.02
CA GLN A 173 -42.16 -13.24 -12.60
C GLN A 173 -40.62 -13.11 -12.68
N ILE A 174 -39.95 -13.76 -11.73
CA ILE A 174 -38.50 -13.99 -11.73
C ILE A 174 -38.21 -15.06 -12.81
N PRO A 175 -37.43 -14.77 -13.87
CA PRO A 175 -36.82 -15.83 -14.65
C PRO A 175 -35.71 -16.48 -13.80
N ALA A 176 -35.70 -17.81 -13.83
CA ALA A 176 -34.76 -18.75 -13.22
C ALA A 176 -33.47 -18.17 -12.59
N PHE A 177 -33.29 -18.48 -11.30
CA PHE A 177 -32.00 -18.52 -10.62
C PHE A 177 -30.99 -19.34 -11.45
N ASN A 178 -30.08 -18.65 -12.13
CA ASN A 178 -28.92 -19.26 -12.77
C ASN A 178 -27.63 -18.44 -12.53
N ASP A 179 -27.60 -17.64 -11.47
CA ASP A 179 -26.36 -17.04 -11.00
C ASP A 179 -25.63 -18.01 -10.10
N LYS A 180 -24.67 -18.72 -10.71
CA LYS A 180 -23.58 -19.36 -9.97
C LYS A 180 -22.98 -18.28 -9.05
N PRO A 181 -22.80 -18.55 -7.74
CA PRO A 181 -22.13 -17.59 -6.88
C PRO A 181 -20.78 -17.26 -7.52
N ASP A 182 -20.41 -15.98 -7.56
CA ASP A 182 -19.14 -15.49 -8.10
C ASP A 182 -17.96 -16.01 -7.26
N VAL A 183 -17.66 -17.30 -7.44
CA VAL A 183 -16.57 -18.01 -6.79
C VAL A 183 -15.23 -17.38 -7.21
N GLU A 184 -15.15 -16.90 -8.44
CA GLU A 184 -13.96 -16.24 -8.98
C GLU A 184 -13.68 -14.90 -8.30
N GLY A 185 -14.70 -14.08 -8.06
CA GLY A 185 -14.57 -12.84 -7.28
C GLY A 185 -14.18 -13.09 -5.82
N ARG A 186 -14.71 -14.15 -5.20
CA ARG A 186 -14.28 -14.56 -3.85
C ARG A 186 -12.84 -15.07 -3.82
N ILE A 187 -12.42 -15.85 -4.82
CA ILE A 187 -11.04 -16.30 -4.98
C ILE A 187 -10.11 -15.11 -5.23
N ALA A 188 -10.52 -14.12 -6.04
CA ALA A 188 -9.74 -12.91 -6.27
C ALA A 188 -9.60 -12.07 -4.99
N SER A 189 -10.66 -11.96 -4.19
CA SER A 189 -10.63 -11.30 -2.88
C SER A 189 -9.69 -12.03 -1.90
N LEU A 190 -9.72 -13.36 -1.87
CA LEU A 190 -8.81 -14.18 -1.06
C LEU A 190 -7.35 -14.05 -1.53
N LYS A 191 -7.09 -14.11 -2.84
CA LYS A 191 -5.75 -13.91 -3.39
C LYS A 191 -5.20 -12.53 -3.02
N LYS A 192 -6.05 -11.49 -3.08
CA LYS A 192 -5.69 -10.13 -2.70
C LYS A 192 -5.36 -10.03 -1.20
N SER A 193 -6.16 -10.65 -0.34
CA SER A 193 -5.91 -10.62 1.10
C SER A 193 -4.65 -11.41 1.46
N VAL A 194 -4.41 -12.57 0.85
CA VAL A 194 -3.19 -13.38 1.04
C VAL A 194 -1.95 -12.64 0.56
N LEU A 195 -2.00 -11.94 -0.58
CA LEU A 195 -0.88 -11.14 -1.05
C LEU A 195 -0.61 -9.95 -0.12
N ALA A 196 -1.65 -9.28 0.37
CA ALA A 196 -1.52 -8.19 1.33
C ALA A 196 -0.92 -8.68 2.65
N THR A 197 -1.38 -9.81 3.20
CA THR A 197 -0.80 -10.37 4.43
C THR A 197 0.64 -10.80 4.21
N ARG A 198 0.95 -11.49 3.10
CA ARG A 198 2.33 -11.86 2.76
C ARG A 198 3.25 -10.64 2.65
N GLN A 199 2.78 -9.55 2.07
CA GLN A 199 3.53 -8.30 2.00
C GLN A 199 3.77 -7.72 3.40
N THR A 200 2.75 -7.67 4.27
CA THR A 200 2.92 -7.19 5.65
C THR A 200 3.88 -8.07 6.47
N VAL A 201 3.85 -9.39 6.29
CA VAL A 201 4.78 -10.33 6.94
C VAL A 201 6.19 -10.11 6.42
N ASN A 202 6.40 -9.96 5.12
CA ASN A 202 7.72 -9.66 4.55
C ASN A 202 8.29 -8.32 5.04
N VAL A 203 7.45 -7.29 5.16
CA VAL A 203 7.86 -5.99 5.73
C VAL A 203 8.26 -6.15 7.19
N ARG A 204 7.51 -6.93 7.99
CA ARG A 204 7.87 -7.21 9.39
C ARG A 204 9.14 -8.05 9.54
N LEU A 205 9.33 -9.07 8.69
CA LEU A 205 10.54 -9.89 8.69
C LEU A 205 11.78 -9.10 8.26
N SER A 206 11.63 -8.22 7.27
CA SER A 206 12.73 -7.33 6.85
C SER A 206 13.02 -6.23 7.89
N ALA A 207 12.01 -5.74 8.61
CA ALA A 207 12.22 -4.85 9.76
C ALA A 207 12.93 -5.56 10.92
N ALA A 208 12.53 -6.80 11.25
CA ALA A 208 13.15 -7.60 12.30
C ALA A 208 14.62 -7.95 11.99
N LYS A 209 14.95 -8.24 10.73
CA LYS A 209 16.35 -8.43 10.27
C LYS A 209 17.19 -7.15 10.36
N LYS A 210 16.57 -5.97 10.24
CA LYS A 210 17.26 -4.67 10.37
C LYS A 210 17.46 -4.29 11.84
N THR A 211 16.54 -4.65 12.74
CA THR A 211 16.70 -4.41 14.18
C THR A 211 17.71 -5.37 14.82
N SER A 212 17.82 -6.63 14.34
CA SER A 212 18.86 -7.55 14.84
C SER A 212 20.28 -7.17 14.39
N ALA A 213 20.43 -6.29 13.40
CA ALA A 213 21.73 -5.76 12.98
C ALA A 213 22.24 -4.63 13.91
N VAL A 214 21.37 -4.04 14.74
CA VAL A 214 21.71 -2.93 15.66
C VAL A 214 22.02 -3.41 17.09
N GLU A 215 21.67 -4.66 17.45
CA GLU A 215 21.92 -5.27 18.78
C GLU A 215 23.18 -6.15 18.86
N LEU A 216 24.11 -6.04 17.91
CA LEU A 216 25.28 -6.93 17.81
C LEU A 216 26.50 -6.53 18.67
N VAL A 217 26.30 -5.83 19.80
CA VAL A 217 27.41 -5.48 20.72
C VAL A 217 27.22 -6.04 22.14
N GLY A 218 26.16 -6.78 22.45
CA GLY A 218 26.01 -7.42 23.76
C GLY A 218 25.39 -8.81 23.67
N SER A 219 26.19 -9.86 23.84
CA SER A 219 25.81 -11.27 24.08
C SER A 219 24.88 -11.99 23.08
N GLY A 220 24.25 -11.30 22.12
CA GLY A 220 23.37 -11.89 21.10
C GLY A 220 24.09 -12.41 19.85
N GLY A 221 25.41 -12.20 19.73
CA GLY A 221 26.20 -12.65 18.58
C GLY A 221 26.32 -14.17 18.47
N GLU A 222 26.38 -14.89 19.61
CA GLU A 222 26.50 -16.34 19.64
C GLU A 222 25.18 -17.03 19.27
N THR A 223 24.06 -16.54 19.79
CA THR A 223 22.73 -17.07 19.45
C THR A 223 22.33 -16.69 18.03
N ALA A 224 22.67 -15.48 17.55
CA ALA A 224 22.51 -15.10 16.14
C ALA A 224 23.42 -15.91 15.22
N GLY A 225 24.65 -16.22 15.65
CA GLY A 225 25.58 -17.09 14.92
C GLY A 225 25.07 -18.52 14.81
N LEU A 226 24.59 -19.10 15.91
CA LEU A 226 23.96 -20.42 15.94
C LEU A 226 22.68 -20.46 15.10
N GLN A 227 21.86 -19.43 15.16
CA GLN A 227 20.65 -19.34 14.36
C GLN A 227 20.96 -19.15 12.87
N SER A 228 22.03 -18.43 12.53
CA SER A 228 22.54 -18.33 11.16
C SER A 228 23.08 -19.67 10.66
N ALA A 229 23.85 -20.38 11.48
CA ALA A 229 24.37 -21.70 11.16
C ALA A 229 23.24 -22.73 11.00
N LEU A 230 22.21 -22.66 11.84
CA LEU A 230 21.02 -23.50 11.72
C LEU A 230 20.27 -23.20 10.43
N ASN A 231 20.03 -21.93 10.11
CA ASN A 231 19.37 -21.54 8.86
C ASN A 231 20.19 -21.94 7.62
N GLU A 232 21.53 -21.88 7.70
CA GLU A 232 22.42 -22.33 6.63
C GLU A 232 22.38 -23.85 6.46
N LEU A 233 22.37 -24.60 7.57
CA LEU A 233 22.24 -26.06 7.57
C LEU A 233 20.86 -26.49 7.07
N THR A 234 19.79 -25.82 7.48
CA THR A 234 18.44 -26.04 6.94
C THR A 234 18.40 -25.74 5.45
N GLY A 235 18.97 -24.61 5.00
CA GLY A 235 19.03 -24.29 3.57
C GLY A 235 19.94 -25.23 2.76
N TRP A 236 20.95 -25.84 3.40
CA TRP A 236 21.78 -26.88 2.79
C TRP A 236 21.01 -28.21 2.70
N MET A 237 20.30 -28.61 3.77
CA MET A 237 19.43 -29.79 3.76
C MET A 237 18.30 -29.65 2.76
N GLU A 238 17.63 -28.51 2.69
CA GLU A 238 16.59 -28.24 1.70
C GLU A 238 17.13 -28.29 0.26
N ARG A 239 18.35 -27.79 0.02
CA ARG A 239 19.02 -27.93 -1.28
C ARG A 239 19.36 -29.39 -1.60
N GLN A 240 19.85 -30.15 -0.63
CA GLN A 240 20.12 -31.57 -0.84
C GLN A 240 18.84 -32.38 -1.03
N LEU A 241 17.78 -32.10 -0.28
CA LEU A 241 16.47 -32.70 -0.46
C LEU A 241 15.83 -32.30 -1.80
N GLY A 242 16.07 -31.07 -2.27
CA GLY A 242 15.67 -30.62 -3.61
C GLY A 242 16.42 -31.34 -4.72
N VAL A 243 17.73 -31.56 -4.58
CA VAL A 243 18.55 -32.33 -5.52
C VAL A 243 18.14 -33.81 -5.53
N ILE A 244 17.79 -34.38 -4.39
CA ILE A 244 17.26 -35.76 -4.28
C ILE A 244 15.85 -35.85 -4.90
N GLY A 245 15.02 -34.82 -4.73
CA GLY A 245 13.68 -34.73 -5.33
C GLY A 245 13.69 -34.51 -6.86
N ASP A 246 14.67 -33.76 -7.38
CA ASP A 246 14.87 -33.57 -8.83
C ASP A 246 15.52 -34.81 -9.49
N ALA A 247 16.32 -35.59 -8.75
CA ALA A 247 16.95 -36.80 -9.27
C ALA A 247 15.95 -37.95 -9.53
N GLU A 248 14.76 -37.93 -8.92
CA GLU A 248 13.67 -38.86 -9.25
C GLU A 248 12.77 -38.35 -10.40
N GLY A 249 12.92 -37.09 -10.84
CA GLY A 249 12.05 -36.43 -11.80
C GLY A 249 12.60 -36.30 -13.23
N ASP A 250 13.90 -36.47 -13.45
CA ASP A 250 14.53 -36.21 -14.76
C ASP A 250 15.30 -37.41 -15.31
N VAL A 251 14.55 -38.42 -15.76
CA VAL A 251 15.07 -39.41 -16.71
C VAL A 251 14.82 -38.89 -18.12
N GLN A 252 15.62 -37.92 -18.59
CA GLN A 252 15.99 -37.85 -20.01
C GLN A 252 17.17 -36.92 -20.35
N ALA A 253 18.25 -37.60 -20.78
CA ALA A 253 19.15 -37.18 -21.85
C ALA A 253 20.15 -36.04 -21.59
N THR A 254 21.37 -36.41 -21.18
CA THR A 254 22.58 -36.11 -21.99
C THR A 254 23.59 -37.25 -21.93
N PRO A 255 24.30 -37.60 -23.04
CA PRO A 255 25.28 -38.67 -23.06
C PRO A 255 26.73 -38.13 -23.01
N ALA A 256 27.54 -38.65 -22.09
CA ALA A 256 29.00 -38.63 -22.24
C ALA A 256 29.63 -39.86 -21.57
N LYS A 257 30.33 -40.61 -22.42
CA LYS A 257 31.03 -41.90 -22.23
C LYS A 257 32.09 -41.82 -21.12
N HIS A 258 32.05 -42.76 -20.16
CA HIS A 258 32.91 -43.97 -20.05
C HIS A 258 34.32 -43.65 -19.50
N LEU A 259 34.65 -44.03 -18.26
CA LEU A 259 35.34 -45.28 -17.83
C LEU A 259 35.51 -45.12 -16.29
N THR A 260 35.27 -46.04 -15.35
CA THR A 260 35.43 -47.50 -15.31
C THR A 260 34.55 -48.11 -14.18
N ASN A 261 33.95 -49.28 -14.46
CA ASN A 261 33.65 -50.45 -13.61
C ASN A 261 33.76 -50.28 -12.07
N GLY A 262 32.81 -50.72 -11.22
CA GLY A 262 31.60 -51.49 -11.42
C GLY A 262 31.04 -51.94 -10.06
N HIS A 263 29.71 -52.15 -10.00
CA HIS A 263 28.92 -52.70 -8.88
C HIS A 263 28.94 -51.87 -7.58
N ALA A 264 27.86 -51.66 -6.83
CA ALA A 264 26.43 -51.85 -6.96
C ALA A 264 25.85 -51.20 -5.68
N VAL A 265 24.63 -50.65 -5.74
CA VAL A 265 23.67 -50.55 -4.63
C VAL A 265 24.15 -49.89 -3.33
N HIS A 266 23.48 -48.79 -2.93
CA HIS A 266 23.44 -48.22 -1.58
C HIS A 266 24.01 -49.11 -0.46
N ALA A 267 25.32 -49.08 -0.28
CA ALA A 267 25.98 -49.55 0.92
C ALA A 267 26.17 -48.31 1.79
N ALA A 268 25.57 -48.31 2.97
CA ALA A 268 25.90 -47.32 3.99
C ALA A 268 27.43 -47.21 4.07
N PRO A 269 28.00 -45.98 4.07
CA PRO A 269 29.44 -45.82 4.11
C PRO A 269 29.99 -46.61 5.29
N ASP A 270 30.90 -47.53 4.99
CA ASP A 270 31.58 -48.37 5.97
C ASP A 270 32.17 -47.48 7.07
N VAL A 271 31.84 -47.78 8.32
CA VAL A 271 32.17 -46.91 9.48
C VAL A 271 33.68 -46.73 9.60
N GLU A 272 34.46 -47.72 9.16
CA GLU A 272 35.92 -47.67 9.11
C GLU A 272 36.44 -46.69 8.03
N SER A 273 35.72 -46.53 6.92
CA SER A 273 36.05 -45.53 5.89
C SER A 273 35.77 -44.10 6.34
N ILE A 274 34.69 -43.90 7.12
CA ILE A 274 34.34 -42.61 7.71
C ILE A 274 35.37 -42.23 8.77
N ALA A 275 35.78 -43.20 9.62
CA ALA A 275 36.81 -42.98 10.64
C ALA A 275 38.14 -42.55 10.00
N LYS A 276 38.58 -43.24 8.94
CA LYS A 276 39.79 -42.88 8.18
C LYS A 276 39.69 -41.48 7.55
N LEU A 277 38.54 -41.13 6.95
CA LEU A 277 38.33 -39.78 6.42
C LEU A 277 38.39 -38.71 7.53
N TYR A 278 37.91 -39.04 8.73
CA TYR A 278 37.93 -38.14 9.88
C TYR A 278 39.36 -37.95 10.42
N ASP A 279 40.16 -39.03 10.44
CA ASP A 279 41.57 -38.97 10.82
C ASP A 279 42.38 -38.13 9.82
N ASP A 280 42.16 -38.33 8.51
CA ASP A 280 42.77 -37.52 7.46
C ASP A 280 42.39 -36.04 7.57
N TYR A 281 41.13 -35.76 7.91
CA TYR A 281 40.63 -34.40 8.16
C TYR A 281 41.29 -33.77 9.41
N LEU A 282 41.44 -34.53 10.49
CA LEU A 282 42.12 -34.07 11.71
C LEU A 282 43.60 -33.80 11.46
N GLU A 283 44.31 -34.66 10.72
CA GLU A 283 45.69 -34.42 10.31
C GLU A 283 45.83 -33.15 9.46
N ALA A 284 44.97 -32.98 8.46
CA ALA A 284 44.98 -31.79 7.62
C ALA A 284 44.73 -30.52 8.44
N ARG A 285 43.83 -30.58 9.44
CA ARG A 285 43.54 -29.46 10.33
C ARG A 285 44.67 -29.18 11.31
N GLN A 286 45.33 -30.20 11.85
CA GLN A 286 46.52 -30.04 12.67
C GLN A 286 47.67 -29.41 11.88
N ARG A 287 47.89 -29.84 10.62
CA ARG A 287 48.87 -29.21 9.72
C ARG A 287 48.55 -27.74 9.48
N LEU A 288 47.28 -27.40 9.25
CA LEU A 288 46.85 -26.01 9.05
C LEU A 288 47.00 -25.16 10.32
N VAL A 289 46.70 -25.71 11.50
CA VAL A 289 46.94 -25.04 12.77
C VAL A 289 48.44 -24.84 12.99
N HIS A 290 49.29 -25.82 12.67
CA HIS A 290 50.74 -25.67 12.78
C HIS A 290 51.31 -24.62 11.81
N THR A 291 50.79 -24.52 10.58
CA THR A 291 51.24 -23.48 9.64
C THR A 291 50.75 -22.09 10.00
N THR A 292 49.55 -21.97 10.60
CA THR A 292 48.98 -20.68 11.03
C THR A 292 49.46 -20.23 12.42
N ALA A 293 49.77 -21.17 13.31
CA ALA A 293 50.32 -20.92 14.64
C ALA A 293 51.86 -20.84 14.65
N SER A 294 52.54 -21.10 13.53
CA SER A 294 53.95 -20.75 13.37
C SER A 294 54.05 -19.23 13.21
N PRO A 295 54.50 -18.48 14.24
CA PRO A 295 54.62 -17.05 14.10
C PRO A 295 55.71 -16.77 13.05
N MET A 296 55.32 -16.24 11.89
CA MET A 296 56.24 -15.54 11.02
C MET A 296 56.87 -14.42 11.86
N ALA A 297 58.11 -14.62 12.28
CA ALA A 297 58.96 -13.55 12.79
C ALA A 297 59.12 -12.54 11.65
N VAL A 298 58.24 -11.53 11.64
CA VAL A 298 58.37 -10.36 10.80
C VAL A 298 59.48 -9.52 11.41
N ASP A 299 60.71 -9.74 10.93
CA ASP A 299 61.85 -8.90 11.24
C ASP A 299 61.67 -7.58 10.49
N VAL A 300 61.11 -6.58 11.17
CA VAL A 300 61.03 -5.21 10.66
C VAL A 300 62.42 -4.59 10.77
N ARG A 301 63.23 -4.74 9.71
CA ARG A 301 64.45 -3.96 9.55
C ARG A 301 64.51 -3.29 8.17
N GLY A 302 64.06 -2.04 8.13
CA GLY A 302 64.47 -1.10 7.09
C GLY A 302 65.86 -0.52 7.37
N PRO A 303 66.39 0.33 6.48
CA PRO A 303 67.02 -0.07 5.23
C PRO A 303 68.50 0.35 5.21
N ASN A 304 69.40 -0.43 4.59
CA ASN A 304 70.60 0.13 3.95
C ASN A 304 71.38 -0.89 3.11
N ARG A 305 71.53 -0.52 1.83
CA ARG A 305 72.73 -0.53 0.99
C ARG A 305 73.45 -1.85 0.64
N THR A 306 73.57 -1.98 -0.68
CA THR A 306 74.72 -2.41 -1.50
C THR A 306 75.12 -3.89 -1.53
N ALA A 307 74.83 -4.49 -2.69
CA ALA A 307 75.72 -5.28 -3.55
C ALA A 307 76.71 -6.25 -2.87
N SER A 308 76.51 -7.54 -3.09
CA SER A 308 77.38 -8.36 -3.93
C SER A 308 76.79 -9.76 -4.11
N ALA A 309 76.83 -10.24 -5.34
CA ALA A 309 76.65 -11.66 -5.68
C ALA A 309 77.79 -12.51 -5.10
N PRO A 310 77.63 -13.84 -5.05
CA PRO A 310 78.31 -14.61 -6.10
C PRO A 310 77.47 -15.75 -6.71
N ASP A 311 77.89 -16.10 -7.93
CA ASP A 311 77.43 -17.17 -8.83
C ASP A 311 77.34 -18.58 -8.19
N GLN A 312 76.27 -19.31 -8.52
CA GLN A 312 76.33 -20.68 -9.09
C GLN A 312 74.95 -21.13 -9.65
N PRO A 313 74.91 -22.09 -10.61
CA PRO A 313 73.92 -22.11 -11.71
C PRO A 313 72.82 -23.20 -11.53
N PRO A 314 72.01 -23.48 -12.56
CA PRO A 314 70.55 -23.37 -12.53
C PRO A 314 69.88 -24.70 -12.15
N SER A 315 69.38 -24.81 -10.92
CA SER A 315 68.37 -25.82 -10.62
C SER A 315 67.03 -25.29 -11.14
N GLY A 316 66.42 -26.05 -12.05
CA GLY A 316 65.13 -25.74 -12.65
C GLY A 316 64.06 -25.60 -11.59
N GLN A 317 63.93 -24.42 -11.02
CA GLN A 317 62.75 -24.01 -10.27
C GLN A 317 61.65 -23.91 -11.30
N GLN A 318 60.80 -24.95 -11.32
CA GLN A 318 59.42 -24.74 -11.70
C GLN A 318 58.90 -23.60 -10.81
N ARG A 319 59.02 -22.35 -11.30
CA ARG A 319 58.30 -21.21 -10.75
C ARG A 319 56.85 -21.62 -10.84
N GLY A 320 56.33 -22.16 -9.75
CA GLY A 320 54.97 -22.68 -9.69
C GLY A 320 54.04 -21.58 -10.17
N ALA A 321 53.00 -21.96 -10.91
CA ALA A 321 51.99 -21.04 -11.45
C ALA A 321 51.43 -20.06 -10.38
N ALA A 322 51.54 -20.40 -9.09
CA ALA A 322 51.26 -19.50 -7.98
C ALA A 322 52.13 -18.23 -7.98
N SER A 323 53.44 -18.33 -8.24
CA SER A 323 54.36 -17.17 -8.23
C SER A 323 54.11 -16.16 -9.36
N THR A 324 53.49 -16.59 -10.46
CA THR A 324 53.13 -15.72 -11.57
C THR A 324 51.75 -15.07 -11.41
N VAL A 325 50.84 -15.68 -10.64
CA VAL A 325 49.46 -15.19 -10.43
C VAL A 325 49.33 -14.29 -9.19
N LEU A 326 50.19 -14.50 -8.17
CA LEU A 326 50.21 -13.69 -6.94
C LEU A 326 50.30 -12.16 -7.11
N PRO A 327 51.00 -11.58 -8.11
CA PRO A 327 50.96 -10.13 -8.29
C PRO A 327 49.66 -9.61 -8.95
N TYR A 328 48.83 -10.49 -9.53
CA TYR A 328 47.60 -10.12 -10.26
C TYR A 328 46.31 -10.45 -9.49
N ILE A 329 46.39 -11.06 -8.30
CA ILE A 329 45.19 -11.36 -7.49
C ILE A 329 44.47 -10.09 -7.03
N ASP A 330 45.18 -8.99 -6.74
CA ASP A 330 44.53 -7.72 -6.39
C ASP A 330 43.79 -7.13 -7.59
N THR A 331 44.37 -7.19 -8.79
CA THR A 331 43.69 -6.69 -10.01
C THR A 331 42.52 -7.59 -10.41
N LEU A 332 42.67 -8.91 -10.30
CA LEU A 332 41.60 -9.89 -10.55
C LEU A 332 40.46 -9.78 -9.52
N SER A 333 40.78 -9.54 -8.25
CA SER A 333 39.76 -9.35 -7.22
C SER A 333 39.02 -8.02 -7.38
N SER A 334 39.72 -6.94 -7.75
CA SER A 334 39.09 -5.66 -8.15
C SER A 334 38.17 -5.86 -9.35
N ALA A 335 38.65 -6.50 -10.41
CA ALA A 335 37.84 -6.76 -11.61
C ALA A 335 36.59 -7.60 -11.31
N LYS A 336 36.71 -8.63 -10.45
CA LYS A 336 35.57 -9.43 -9.99
C LYS A 336 34.58 -8.61 -9.15
N GLN A 337 35.08 -7.69 -8.34
CA GLN A 337 34.23 -6.81 -7.55
C GLN A 337 33.49 -5.81 -8.45
N GLU A 338 34.18 -5.23 -9.43
CA GLU A 338 33.57 -4.37 -10.45
C GLU A 338 32.49 -5.12 -11.23
N GLU A 339 32.74 -6.34 -11.70
CA GLU A 339 31.76 -7.20 -12.37
C GLU A 339 30.50 -7.40 -11.51
N ARG A 340 30.67 -7.72 -10.22
CA ARG A 340 29.57 -7.87 -9.28
C ARG A 340 28.77 -6.58 -9.12
N THR A 341 29.44 -5.44 -9.00
CA THR A 341 28.76 -4.15 -8.89
C THR A 341 27.99 -3.79 -10.17
N LEU A 342 28.55 -4.07 -11.35
CA LEU A 342 27.88 -3.86 -12.64
C LEU A 342 26.67 -4.77 -12.81
N LEU A 343 26.77 -6.04 -12.40
CA LEU A 343 25.63 -6.97 -12.40
C LEU A 343 24.52 -6.48 -11.46
N GLN A 344 24.89 -6.00 -10.27
CA GLN A 344 23.92 -5.41 -9.32
C GLN A 344 23.27 -4.15 -9.89
N GLN A 345 24.03 -3.26 -10.52
CA GLN A 345 23.50 -2.07 -11.17
C GLN A 345 22.58 -2.43 -12.34
N SER A 346 22.96 -3.38 -13.20
CA SER A 346 22.14 -3.82 -14.33
C SER A 346 20.81 -4.42 -13.86
N THR A 347 20.82 -5.22 -12.80
CA THR A 347 19.61 -5.82 -12.24
C THR A 347 18.74 -4.78 -11.55
N HIS A 348 19.33 -3.78 -10.89
CA HIS A 348 18.60 -2.65 -10.34
C HIS A 348 17.91 -1.83 -11.44
N LEU A 349 18.62 -1.47 -12.51
CA LEU A 349 18.07 -0.72 -13.64
C LEU A 349 16.95 -1.51 -14.35
N ARG A 350 17.12 -2.81 -14.57
CA ARG A 350 16.05 -3.65 -15.16
C ARG A 350 14.79 -3.65 -14.30
N ARG A 351 14.93 -3.71 -12.97
CA ARG A 351 13.78 -3.62 -12.06
C ARG A 351 13.13 -2.24 -12.11
N GLN A 352 13.92 -1.17 -12.16
CA GLN A 352 13.40 0.19 -12.24
C GLN A 352 12.65 0.45 -13.55
N ILE A 353 13.19 -0.04 -14.68
CA ILE A 353 12.52 0.02 -15.98
C ILE A 353 11.19 -0.73 -15.93
N ALA A 354 11.19 -2.00 -15.48
CA ALA A 354 9.97 -2.78 -15.36
C ALA A 354 8.91 -2.14 -14.43
N ALA A 355 9.36 -1.51 -13.33
CA ALA A 355 8.48 -0.77 -12.44
C ALA A 355 7.85 0.44 -13.16
N SER A 356 8.66 1.26 -13.84
CA SER A 356 8.16 2.41 -14.60
C SER A 356 7.26 2.01 -15.77
N GLU A 357 7.54 0.90 -16.44
CA GLU A 357 6.70 0.34 -17.50
C GLU A 357 5.35 -0.11 -16.93
N SER A 358 5.35 -0.82 -15.80
CA SER A 358 4.10 -1.20 -15.13
C SER A 358 3.28 0.00 -14.66
N GLU A 359 3.95 1.08 -14.22
CA GLU A 359 3.28 2.32 -13.80
C GLU A 359 2.68 3.06 -14.98
N THR A 360 3.43 3.23 -16.07
CA THR A 360 2.93 3.83 -17.31
C THR A 360 1.78 3.03 -17.90
N GLN A 361 1.87 1.70 -17.93
CA GLN A 361 0.76 0.84 -18.36
C GLN A 361 -0.48 1.02 -17.48
N ARG A 362 -0.31 1.13 -16.16
CA ARG A 362 -1.41 1.41 -15.23
C ARG A 362 -2.02 2.79 -15.46
N LEU A 363 -1.21 3.82 -15.68
CA LEU A 363 -1.69 5.18 -15.96
C LEU A 363 -2.43 5.23 -17.29
N LEU A 364 -1.93 4.57 -18.32
CA LEU A 364 -2.62 4.45 -19.61
C LEU A 364 -3.95 3.70 -19.48
N ALA A 365 -3.99 2.60 -18.73
CA ALA A 365 -5.24 1.89 -18.47
C ALA A 365 -6.24 2.78 -17.72
N ARG A 366 -5.78 3.52 -16.70
CA ARG A 366 -6.63 4.47 -15.97
C ARG A 366 -7.14 5.60 -16.85
N LEU A 367 -6.30 6.20 -17.69
CA LEU A 367 -6.71 7.24 -18.64
C LEU A 367 -7.69 6.69 -19.67
N ALA A 368 -7.54 5.44 -20.09
CA ALA A 368 -8.49 4.76 -20.97
C ALA A 368 -9.84 4.53 -20.27
N ASP A 369 -9.83 4.14 -18.99
CA ASP A 369 -11.04 3.93 -18.19
C ASP A 369 -11.77 5.26 -17.85
N GLU A 370 -11.01 6.34 -17.62
CA GLU A 370 -11.55 7.69 -17.38
C GLU A 370 -12.01 8.39 -18.67
N SER A 371 -11.54 7.92 -19.84
CA SER A 371 -11.97 8.38 -21.14
C SER A 371 -13.36 7.83 -21.46
N HIS A 372 -14.40 8.67 -21.33
CA HIS A 372 -15.78 8.35 -21.77
C HIS A 372 -15.92 8.05 -23.28
N LEU A 373 -14.86 8.19 -24.07
CA LEU A 373 -14.82 7.78 -25.48
C LEU A 373 -14.54 6.28 -25.65
N VAL A 374 -14.19 5.56 -24.59
CA VAL A 374 -13.70 4.17 -24.65
C VAL A 374 -14.50 3.32 -23.66
N HIS A 375 -14.99 2.16 -24.10
CA HIS A 375 -15.74 1.26 -23.23
C HIS A 375 -14.84 0.63 -22.14
N PRO A 376 -15.33 0.48 -20.90
CA PRO A 376 -14.57 -0.14 -19.81
C PRO A 376 -14.20 -1.57 -20.20
N GLY A 377 -12.89 -1.87 -20.19
CA GLY A 377 -12.33 -3.15 -20.63
C GLY A 377 -11.30 -3.02 -21.77
N ALA A 378 -11.31 -1.93 -22.53
CA ALA A 378 -10.44 -1.74 -23.69
C ALA A 378 -8.93 -1.55 -23.39
N SER A 379 -8.45 -1.77 -22.17
CA SER A 379 -7.01 -1.66 -21.84
C SER A 379 -6.11 -2.63 -22.63
N LYS A 380 -6.68 -3.62 -23.33
CA LYS A 380 -5.96 -4.50 -24.24
C LYS A 380 -6.07 -3.97 -25.67
N GLY A 381 -4.96 -3.55 -26.28
CA GLY A 381 -4.93 -3.07 -27.67
C GLY A 381 -5.53 -4.05 -28.72
N LYS A 382 -5.64 -5.35 -28.39
CA LYS A 382 -6.36 -6.33 -29.22
C LYS A 382 -7.87 -6.12 -29.25
N GLU A 383 -8.45 -5.63 -28.17
CA GLU A 383 -9.87 -5.32 -28.08
C GLU A 383 -10.19 -4.02 -28.82
N TRP A 384 -9.26 -3.05 -28.86
CA TRP A 384 -9.33 -1.89 -29.76
C TRP A 384 -9.35 -2.28 -31.23
N ALA A 385 -8.48 -3.20 -31.64
CA ALA A 385 -8.46 -3.66 -33.02
C ALA A 385 -9.81 -4.29 -33.42
N LYS A 386 -10.38 -5.13 -32.55
CA LYS A 386 -11.69 -5.75 -32.78
C LYS A 386 -12.86 -4.76 -32.71
N ALA A 387 -12.82 -3.81 -31.78
CA ALA A 387 -13.85 -2.78 -31.65
C ALA A 387 -13.81 -1.79 -32.81
N ALA A 388 -12.62 -1.44 -33.32
CA ALA A 388 -12.47 -0.61 -34.50
C ALA A 388 -12.98 -1.34 -35.76
N GLU A 389 -12.70 -2.64 -35.88
CA GLU A 389 -13.20 -3.48 -36.96
C GLU A 389 -14.73 -3.60 -36.94
N SER A 390 -15.37 -3.68 -35.76
CA SER A 390 -16.83 -3.74 -35.64
C SER A 390 -17.53 -2.38 -35.71
N ALA A 391 -16.87 -1.29 -35.31
CA ALA A 391 -17.41 0.07 -35.39
C ALA A 391 -17.47 0.60 -36.84
N GLY A 392 -16.54 0.18 -37.72
CA GLY A 392 -16.54 0.53 -39.14
C GLY A 392 -17.86 0.21 -39.88
N PRO A 393 -18.34 -1.06 -39.89
CA PRO A 393 -19.60 -1.40 -40.53
C PRO A 393 -20.80 -0.76 -39.82
N ALA A 394 -20.83 -0.73 -38.49
CA ALA A 394 -21.94 -0.14 -37.75
C ALA A 394 -22.12 1.37 -38.02
N THR A 395 -21.03 2.13 -38.12
CA THR A 395 -21.07 3.55 -38.47
C THR A 395 -21.47 3.77 -39.93
N LYS A 396 -20.99 2.90 -40.84
CA LYS A 396 -21.42 2.89 -42.25
C LYS A 396 -22.92 2.65 -42.38
N ASP A 397 -23.48 1.69 -41.65
CA ASP A 397 -24.90 1.36 -41.70
C ASP A 397 -25.76 2.49 -41.14
N LEU A 398 -25.33 3.12 -40.03
CA LEU A 398 -26.01 4.28 -39.47
C LEU A 398 -25.97 5.50 -40.41
N ALA A 399 -24.83 5.73 -41.06
CA ALA A 399 -24.69 6.79 -42.06
C ALA A 399 -25.60 6.52 -43.28
N MET A 400 -25.67 5.27 -43.76
CA MET A 400 -26.57 4.88 -44.85
C MET A 400 -28.04 5.04 -44.47
N HIS A 401 -28.43 4.65 -43.26
CA HIS A 401 -29.80 4.84 -42.77
C HIS A 401 -30.17 6.33 -42.68
N ARG A 402 -29.25 7.19 -42.20
CA ARG A 402 -29.47 8.64 -42.18
C ARG A 402 -29.53 9.24 -43.57
N LEU A 403 -28.73 8.75 -44.50
CA LEU A 403 -28.78 9.17 -45.90
C LEU A 403 -30.13 8.81 -46.53
N GLN A 404 -30.60 7.57 -46.33
CA GLN A 404 -31.91 7.12 -46.81
C GLN A 404 -33.07 7.93 -46.20
N ALA A 405 -33.02 8.20 -44.89
CA ALA A 405 -34.01 9.05 -44.23
C ALA A 405 -33.97 10.49 -44.76
N GLY A 406 -32.77 11.01 -45.06
CA GLY A 406 -32.58 12.31 -45.70
C GLY A 406 -33.20 12.36 -47.10
N VAL A 407 -32.93 11.34 -47.92
CA VAL A 407 -33.51 11.22 -49.28
C VAL A 407 -35.04 11.15 -49.22
N ALA A 408 -35.60 10.32 -48.34
CA ALA A 408 -37.04 10.24 -48.14
C ALA A 408 -37.63 11.61 -47.71
N SER A 409 -36.95 12.33 -46.83
CA SER A 409 -37.36 13.67 -46.43
C SER A 409 -37.30 14.68 -47.58
N THR A 410 -36.30 14.59 -48.47
CA THR A 410 -36.22 15.47 -49.65
C THR A 410 -37.29 15.15 -50.68
N ASP A 411 -37.64 13.87 -50.85
CA ASP A 411 -38.70 13.45 -51.78
C ASP A 411 -40.08 13.94 -51.31
N VAL A 412 -40.35 13.84 -50.00
CA VAL A 412 -41.58 14.41 -49.39
C VAL A 412 -41.61 15.94 -49.56
N ALA A 413 -40.48 16.62 -49.35
CA ALA A 413 -40.40 18.06 -49.57
C ALA A 413 -40.64 18.43 -51.05
N ALA A 414 -40.08 17.66 -52.00
CA ALA A 414 -40.29 17.87 -53.42
C ALA A 414 -41.77 17.69 -53.83
N GLN A 415 -42.44 16.64 -53.33
CA GLN A 415 -43.87 16.43 -53.55
C GLN A 415 -44.71 17.57 -52.97
N SER A 416 -44.37 18.06 -51.77
CA SER A 416 -45.08 19.21 -51.18
C SER A 416 -44.92 20.50 -52.00
N LEU A 417 -43.74 20.70 -52.60
CA LEU A 417 -43.48 21.85 -53.46
C LEU A 417 -44.27 21.76 -54.78
N GLU A 418 -44.36 20.57 -55.36
CA GLU A 418 -45.18 20.33 -56.55
C GLU A 418 -46.67 20.57 -56.28
N GLN A 419 -47.18 20.14 -55.11
CA GLN A 419 -48.55 20.45 -54.69
C GLN A 419 -48.79 21.96 -54.58
N VAL A 420 -47.88 22.70 -53.94
CA VAL A 420 -47.98 24.17 -53.84
C VAL A 420 -47.91 24.84 -55.21
N ARG A 421 -47.10 24.32 -56.14
CA ARG A 421 -46.98 24.82 -57.50
C ARG A 421 -48.23 24.54 -58.36
N GLY A 422 -49.03 23.54 -58.01
CA GLY A 422 -50.31 23.23 -58.67
C GLY A 422 -51.50 24.08 -58.20
N VAL A 423 -51.40 24.75 -57.04
CA VAL A 423 -52.48 25.60 -56.48
C VAL A 423 -52.87 26.81 -57.36
N PRO A 424 -51.94 27.52 -58.04
CA PRO A 424 -52.30 28.66 -58.89
C PRO A 424 -53.24 28.28 -60.03
N GLY A 425 -53.06 27.11 -60.65
CA GLY A 425 -53.94 26.64 -61.73
C GLY A 425 -55.37 26.32 -61.28
N LEU A 426 -55.56 25.90 -60.01
CA LEU A 426 -56.89 25.69 -59.44
C LEU A 426 -57.60 27.00 -59.09
N LEU A 427 -56.85 28.04 -58.73
CA LEU A 427 -57.41 29.37 -58.49
C LEU A 427 -57.84 30.06 -59.79
N ASP A 428 -57.09 29.87 -60.88
CA ASP A 428 -57.45 30.39 -62.20
C ASP A 428 -58.72 29.69 -62.77
N HIS A 429 -58.98 28.43 -62.43
CA HIS A 429 -60.21 27.72 -62.79
C HIS A 429 -61.44 28.08 -61.94
N LEU A 430 -61.25 28.72 -60.79
CA LEU A 430 -62.34 29.20 -59.92
C LEU A 430 -62.67 30.69 -60.16
N ALA A 431 -61.84 31.39 -60.93
CA ALA A 431 -61.98 32.82 -61.21
C ALA A 431 -62.52 33.16 -62.62
N GLY A 432 -62.87 32.15 -63.43
CA GLY A 432 -63.60 32.29 -64.69
C GLY A 432 -64.99 31.71 -64.59
#